data_AF-A0A9P8L508-F1
#
_entry.id   AF-A0A9P8L508-F1
#
_cell.length_a   1.000
_cell.length_b   1.000
_cell.length_c   1.000
_cell.angle_alpha   90.00
_cell.angle_beta   90.00
_cell.angle_gamma   90.00
#
_symmetry.space_group_name_H-M   'P 1'
#
loop_
_entity.id
_entity.type
_entity.pdbx_description
1 polymer ?
#
loop_
_entity_poly.entity_id
_entity_poly.type
_entity_poly.pdbx_seq_one_letter_code
_entity_poly.pdbx_strand_id
1 'polypeptide(L)'
;MGRVNVIQQWPGKGQVENKVPTVLTYTSNRLASWGFLCQADDDDHPLKQTRQWFKTLLDPQLLEELVAQPDALRYTHGDVKRWYLDFLRKLYQHIERTMASKVQRTLWLGDVEFIFSVPTTWTRQGLIEDYRAIIQQAGFGSGGTGHEVVIGLTEAEAAAVYTAKGGVNSFSKGDTLLICDAGGGIDVGSTKIDEQFEESATQRLEQIRRNVSFDNDAASKMTRGKFQEYKCAFGPDEDFRTFSIRVPGMSPEYSNEALGFMKGKMVFTRTELHRIFDSQVGRIFMLIDRQLELIVNKMPGKQISYLVLSGGLGSSPQLAVVKGIVMDRMQKLTLNHEILKTRCCRASYGMVCMEAYDKVKHVGVDPWIDPLDEKKYVREQIDWFVRKGEPIHTDQPIEHNFTRKIEAHLPRETWKTRLVTSTADSAYLPTTFSP
;
A
#
# COMPACT_ATOMS: atom_id res chain seq x y z
N MET A 1 18.09 -29.68 -12.63
CA MET A 1 16.93 -29.12 -11.87
C MET A 1 15.82 -28.82 -12.85
N GLY A 2 14.58 -29.19 -12.55
CA GLY A 2 13.43 -28.87 -13.40
C GLY A 2 13.15 -27.37 -13.41
N ARG A 3 12.82 -26.83 -14.59
CA ARG A 3 12.44 -25.42 -14.76
C ARG A 3 10.98 -25.23 -14.32
N VAL A 4 10.71 -24.22 -13.49
CA VAL A 4 9.33 -23.82 -13.15
C VAL A 4 8.71 -23.15 -14.38
N ASN A 5 7.55 -23.66 -14.80
CA ASN A 5 6.76 -23.07 -15.87
C ASN A 5 5.50 -22.44 -15.27
N VAL A 6 5.22 -21.19 -15.67
CA VAL A 6 4.07 -20.42 -15.18
C VAL A 6 2.99 -20.41 -16.26
N ILE A 7 1.73 -20.64 -15.89
CA ILE A 7 0.60 -20.42 -16.80
C ILE A 7 0.41 -18.91 -16.95
N GLN A 8 0.64 -18.40 -18.17
CA GLN A 8 0.66 -16.96 -18.42
C GLN A 8 -0.44 -16.45 -19.35
N GLN A 9 -1.15 -17.33 -20.04
CA GLN A 9 -2.20 -16.95 -20.98
C GLN A 9 -3.56 -17.09 -20.32
N TRP A 10 -4.21 -15.95 -20.07
CA TRP A 10 -5.47 -15.92 -19.34
C TRP A 10 -6.63 -15.46 -20.23
N PRO A 11 -7.85 -15.99 -20.03
CA PRO A 11 -9.02 -15.50 -20.74
C PRO A 11 -9.24 -14.00 -20.52
N GLY A 12 -9.58 -13.27 -21.58
CA GLY A 12 -9.81 -11.81 -21.51
C GLY A 12 -8.54 -10.96 -21.53
N LYS A 13 -7.36 -11.56 -21.70
CA LYS A 13 -6.09 -10.84 -21.80
C LYS A 13 -5.29 -11.33 -23.02
N GLY A 14 -4.96 -10.42 -23.92
CA GLY A 14 -4.13 -10.73 -25.11
C GLY A 14 -2.63 -10.84 -24.81
N GLN A 15 -2.17 -10.27 -23.70
CA GLN A 15 -0.78 -10.29 -23.25
C GLN A 15 -0.54 -11.41 -22.22
N VAL A 16 0.71 -11.85 -22.12
CA VAL A 16 1.15 -12.81 -21.10
C VAL A 16 1.21 -12.13 -19.73
N GLU A 17 0.63 -12.78 -18.72
CA GLU A 17 0.56 -12.26 -17.35
C GLU A 17 0.88 -13.39 -16.36
N ASN A 18 1.76 -13.14 -15.39
CA ASN A 18 2.11 -14.15 -14.37
C ASN A 18 1.00 -14.36 -13.32
N LYS A 19 -0.04 -13.52 -13.34
CA LYS A 19 -1.10 -13.48 -12.33
C LYS A 19 -2.45 -13.24 -13.00
N VAL A 20 -3.50 -13.79 -12.38
CA VAL A 20 -4.89 -13.51 -12.72
C VAL A 20 -5.56 -12.81 -11.53
N PRO A 21 -6.33 -11.72 -11.75
CA PRO A 21 -7.04 -11.04 -10.68
C PRO A 21 -8.07 -11.96 -9.99
N THR A 22 -8.14 -11.94 -8.65
CA THR A 22 -9.17 -12.65 -7.89
C THR A 22 -10.46 -11.84 -7.85
N VAL A 23 -11.19 -11.84 -8.97
CA VAL A 23 -12.42 -11.08 -9.18
C VAL A 23 -13.45 -11.93 -9.93
N LEU A 24 -14.71 -11.74 -9.56
CA LEU A 24 -15.88 -12.37 -10.19
C LEU A 24 -16.93 -11.31 -10.46
N THR A 25 -17.60 -11.41 -11.59
CA THR A 25 -18.79 -10.60 -11.88
C THR A 25 -19.99 -11.51 -12.03
N TYR A 26 -21.07 -11.18 -11.33
CA TYR A 26 -22.35 -11.84 -11.43
C TYR A 26 -23.35 -10.93 -12.13
N THR A 27 -24.19 -11.48 -12.99
CA THR A 27 -25.37 -10.79 -13.54
C THR A 27 -26.59 -11.59 -13.13
N SER A 28 -27.52 -10.97 -12.43
CA SER A 28 -28.72 -11.65 -11.91
C SER A 28 -28.38 -12.90 -11.09
N ASN A 29 -27.38 -12.79 -10.21
CA ASN A 29 -26.83 -13.87 -9.36
C ASN A 29 -26.25 -15.08 -10.12
N ARG A 30 -26.00 -14.96 -11.42
CA ARG A 30 -25.28 -15.96 -12.21
C ARG A 30 -23.90 -15.45 -12.55
N LEU A 31 -22.89 -16.31 -12.41
CA LEU A 31 -21.52 -15.95 -12.73
C LEU A 31 -21.40 -15.63 -14.23
N ALA A 32 -21.07 -14.37 -14.53
CA ALA A 32 -20.91 -13.85 -15.88
C ALA A 32 -19.44 -13.89 -16.32
N SER A 33 -18.53 -13.35 -15.51
CA SER A 33 -17.10 -13.26 -15.85
C SER A 33 -16.20 -13.50 -14.62
N TRP A 34 -14.92 -13.83 -14.87
CA TRP A 34 -13.90 -14.05 -13.85
C TRP A 34 -12.53 -13.51 -14.32
N GLY A 35 -11.68 -13.10 -13.39
CA GLY A 35 -10.33 -12.65 -13.72
C GLY A 35 -10.31 -11.45 -14.67
N PHE A 36 -9.47 -11.49 -15.71
CA PHE A 36 -9.38 -10.39 -16.68
C PHE A 36 -10.66 -10.18 -17.50
N LEU A 37 -11.52 -11.20 -17.63
CA LEU A 37 -12.81 -11.02 -18.29
C LEU A 37 -13.71 -10.03 -17.54
N CYS A 38 -13.55 -9.87 -16.22
CA CYS A 38 -14.28 -8.84 -15.46
C CYS A 38 -13.83 -7.42 -15.79
N GLN A 39 -12.60 -7.25 -16.31
CA GLN A 39 -12.03 -5.95 -16.68
C GLN A 39 -12.34 -5.56 -18.12
N ALA A 40 -12.54 -6.55 -19.00
CA ALA A 40 -12.96 -6.34 -20.39
C ALA A 40 -14.49 -6.20 -20.54
N ASP A 41 -15.22 -6.45 -19.46
CA ASP A 41 -16.68 -6.42 -19.41
C ASP A 41 -17.16 -5.00 -19.07
N ASP A 42 -17.21 -4.16 -20.11
CA ASP A 42 -17.63 -2.75 -20.05
C ASP A 42 -19.17 -2.56 -20.01
N ASP A 43 -19.95 -3.65 -20.06
CA ASP A 43 -21.41 -3.58 -20.06
C ASP A 43 -21.95 -3.09 -18.70
N ASP A 44 -22.57 -1.92 -18.69
CA ASP A 44 -23.17 -1.35 -17.49
C ASP A 44 -24.60 -1.86 -17.32
N HIS A 45 -24.72 -3.08 -16.78
CA HIS A 45 -26.00 -3.73 -16.51
C HIS A 45 -26.41 -3.51 -15.04
N PRO A 46 -27.64 -3.06 -14.72
CA PRO A 46 -28.03 -2.68 -13.37
C PRO A 46 -28.02 -3.83 -12.34
N LEU A 47 -28.15 -5.08 -12.81
CA LEU A 47 -28.06 -6.29 -11.97
C LEU A 47 -26.64 -6.89 -11.90
N LYS A 48 -25.64 -6.19 -12.44
CA LYS A 48 -24.25 -6.62 -12.45
C LYS A 48 -23.64 -6.32 -11.09
N GLN A 49 -22.99 -7.32 -10.50
CA GLN A 49 -22.37 -7.22 -9.19
C GLN A 49 -20.96 -7.79 -9.29
N THR A 50 -19.96 -6.96 -9.01
CA THR A 50 -18.58 -7.45 -8.93
C THR A 50 -18.24 -7.85 -7.50
N ARG A 51 -17.47 -8.93 -7.36
CA ARG A 51 -16.95 -9.48 -6.10
C ARG A 51 -15.43 -9.54 -6.21
N GLN A 52 -14.78 -8.74 -5.39
CA GLN A 52 -13.33 -8.64 -5.24
C GLN A 52 -12.99 -8.61 -3.74
N TRP A 53 -11.73 -8.86 -3.40
CA TRP A 53 -11.22 -8.84 -2.01
C TRP A 53 -11.92 -9.79 -1.03
N PHE A 54 -12.70 -10.74 -1.53
CA PHE A 54 -13.40 -11.71 -0.71
C PHE A 54 -12.48 -12.76 -0.08
N LYS A 55 -11.19 -12.81 -0.45
CA LYS A 55 -10.27 -13.84 0.05
C LYS A 55 -10.15 -13.80 1.57
N THR A 56 -10.02 -12.62 2.16
CA THR A 56 -9.92 -12.43 3.61
C THR A 56 -11.21 -12.82 4.33
N LEU A 57 -12.35 -12.68 3.68
CA LEU A 57 -13.68 -12.93 4.25
C LEU A 57 -14.03 -14.41 4.40
N LEU A 58 -13.16 -15.34 3.94
CA LEU A 58 -13.33 -16.75 4.28
C LEU A 58 -13.13 -16.98 5.78
N ASP A 59 -12.40 -16.09 6.45
CA ASP A 59 -12.32 -16.02 7.90
C ASP A 59 -13.65 -15.44 8.47
N PRO A 60 -14.47 -16.23 9.21
CA PRO A 60 -15.71 -15.72 9.80
C PRO A 60 -15.58 -14.44 10.63
N GLN A 61 -14.49 -14.27 11.37
CA GLN A 61 -14.30 -13.09 12.22
C GLN A 61 -14.10 -11.84 11.37
N LEU A 62 -13.26 -11.91 10.33
CA LEU A 62 -13.07 -10.78 9.41
C LEU A 62 -14.36 -10.44 8.66
N LEU A 63 -15.18 -11.46 8.35
CA LEU A 63 -16.50 -11.22 7.79
C LEU A 63 -17.45 -10.55 8.80
N GLU A 64 -17.47 -10.99 10.05
CA GLU A 64 -18.26 -10.39 11.13
C GLU A 64 -17.86 -8.92 11.38
N GLU A 65 -16.55 -8.64 11.43
CA GLU A 65 -15.99 -7.29 11.56
C GLU A 65 -16.40 -6.38 10.39
N LEU A 66 -16.42 -6.91 9.16
CA LEU A 66 -16.90 -6.17 7.99
C LEU A 66 -18.41 -5.90 8.11
N VAL A 67 -19.21 -6.92 8.43
CA VAL A 67 -20.68 -6.83 8.50
C VAL A 67 -21.16 -5.96 9.67
N ALA A 68 -20.34 -5.79 10.71
CA ALA A 68 -20.61 -4.88 11.81
C ALA A 68 -20.54 -3.39 11.44
N GLN A 69 -19.96 -3.04 10.28
CA GLN A 69 -19.87 -1.65 9.84
C GLN A 69 -21.24 -1.14 9.35
N PRO A 70 -21.63 0.11 9.70
CA PRO A 70 -22.99 0.63 9.43
C PRO A 70 -23.44 0.55 7.97
N ASP A 71 -22.51 0.76 7.04
CA ASP A 71 -22.78 0.84 5.59
C ASP A 71 -22.30 -0.39 4.81
N ALA A 72 -21.87 -1.46 5.50
CA ALA A 72 -21.33 -2.62 4.82
C ALA A 72 -22.41 -3.42 4.08
N LEU A 73 -22.04 -3.90 2.88
CA LEU A 73 -22.81 -4.92 2.19
C LEU A 73 -22.81 -6.20 3.04
N ARG A 74 -24.01 -6.64 3.41
CA ARG A 74 -24.18 -7.83 4.25
C ARG A 74 -24.04 -9.09 3.41
N TYR A 75 -22.94 -9.80 3.63
CA TYR A 75 -22.68 -11.09 3.03
C TYR A 75 -22.72 -12.18 4.09
N THR A 76 -23.18 -13.35 3.69
CA THR A 76 -23.08 -14.54 4.53
C THR A 76 -21.78 -15.28 4.26
N HIS A 77 -21.35 -16.11 5.21
CA HIS A 77 -20.21 -17.01 4.97
C HIS A 77 -20.46 -17.94 3.77
N GLY A 78 -21.73 -18.34 3.56
CA GLY A 78 -22.15 -19.10 2.38
C GLY A 78 -21.92 -18.36 1.06
N ASP A 79 -22.16 -17.04 1.01
CA ASP A 79 -21.87 -16.22 -0.17
C ASP A 79 -20.37 -16.21 -0.46
N VAL A 80 -19.54 -16.03 0.56
CA VAL A 80 -18.07 -16.03 0.41
C VAL A 80 -17.56 -17.38 -0.06
N LYS A 81 -18.03 -18.49 0.55
CA LYS A 81 -17.72 -19.86 0.11
C LYS A 81 -18.10 -20.08 -1.35
N ARG A 82 -19.25 -19.54 -1.79
CA ARG A 82 -19.69 -19.62 -3.18
C ARG A 82 -18.74 -18.87 -4.13
N TRP A 83 -18.31 -17.66 -3.79
CA TRP A 83 -17.37 -16.90 -4.62
C TRP A 83 -16.02 -17.62 -4.72
N TYR A 84 -15.52 -18.15 -3.60
CA TYR A 84 -14.33 -19.01 -3.60
C TYR A 84 -14.47 -20.21 -4.54
N LEU A 85 -15.57 -20.94 -4.41
CA LEU A 85 -15.88 -22.12 -5.22
C LEU A 85 -15.95 -21.79 -6.70
N ASP A 86 -16.68 -20.73 -7.06
CA ASP A 86 -16.87 -20.30 -8.44
C ASP A 86 -15.54 -19.85 -9.08
N PHE A 87 -14.72 -19.09 -8.36
CA PHE A 87 -13.40 -18.67 -8.84
C PHE A 87 -12.47 -19.87 -9.04
N LEU A 88 -12.35 -20.73 -8.02
CA LEU A 88 -11.48 -21.90 -8.08
C LEU A 88 -11.93 -22.89 -9.15
N ARG A 89 -13.24 -23.04 -9.38
CA ARG A 89 -13.76 -23.88 -10.47
C ARG A 89 -13.36 -23.35 -11.83
N LYS A 90 -13.44 -22.03 -12.05
CA LYS A 90 -12.98 -21.42 -13.31
C LYS A 90 -11.47 -21.55 -13.50
N LEU A 91 -10.71 -21.41 -12.42
CA LEU A 91 -9.26 -21.62 -12.42
C LEU A 91 -8.91 -23.07 -12.77
N TYR A 92 -9.52 -24.05 -12.10
CA TYR A 92 -9.32 -25.49 -12.38
C TYR A 92 -9.64 -25.81 -13.85
N GLN A 93 -10.81 -25.40 -14.35
CA GLN A 93 -11.20 -25.61 -15.74
C GLN A 93 -10.21 -25.00 -16.74
N HIS A 94 -9.57 -23.88 -16.38
CA HIS A 94 -8.55 -23.26 -17.23
C HIS A 94 -7.22 -24.03 -17.18
N ILE A 95 -6.79 -24.46 -15.99
CA ILE A 95 -5.60 -25.30 -15.79
C ILE A 95 -5.76 -26.61 -16.57
N GLU A 96 -6.87 -27.33 -16.38
CA GLU A 96 -7.19 -28.58 -17.07
C GLU A 96 -7.11 -28.41 -18.59
N ARG A 97 -7.80 -27.40 -19.13
CA ARG A 97 -7.75 -27.12 -20.58
C ARG A 97 -6.33 -26.79 -21.06
N THR A 98 -5.56 -26.04 -20.28
CA THR A 98 -4.18 -25.66 -20.63
C THR A 98 -3.26 -26.87 -20.63
N MET A 99 -3.33 -27.71 -19.59
CA MET A 99 -2.50 -28.91 -19.45
C MET A 99 -2.86 -29.95 -20.51
N ALA A 100 -4.16 -30.21 -20.73
CA ALA A 100 -4.63 -31.18 -21.71
C ALA A 100 -4.31 -30.79 -23.17
N SER A 101 -4.26 -29.49 -23.48
CA SER A 101 -3.99 -29.00 -24.84
C SER A 101 -2.51 -28.74 -25.14
N LYS A 102 -1.74 -28.20 -24.19
CA LYS A 102 -0.37 -27.71 -24.45
C LYS A 102 0.75 -28.58 -23.89
N VAL A 103 0.52 -29.24 -22.76
CA VAL A 103 1.58 -29.95 -22.02
C VAL A 103 1.60 -31.45 -22.34
N GLN A 104 0.60 -31.94 -23.09
CA GLN A 104 0.28 -33.33 -23.46
C GLN A 104 -0.79 -33.95 -22.57
N ARG A 105 -1.88 -34.40 -23.19
CA ARG A 105 -3.02 -35.07 -22.52
C ARG A 105 -2.59 -36.26 -21.66
N THR A 106 -1.55 -36.98 -22.06
CA THR A 106 -1.02 -38.13 -21.33
C THR A 106 -0.47 -37.74 -19.96
N LEU A 107 0.20 -36.59 -19.83
CA LEU A 107 0.70 -36.12 -18.54
C LEU A 107 -0.44 -35.69 -17.61
N TRP A 108 -1.49 -35.07 -18.14
CA TRP A 108 -2.67 -34.73 -17.36
C TRP A 108 -3.41 -35.96 -16.82
N LEU A 109 -3.41 -37.08 -17.55
CA LEU A 109 -4.02 -38.34 -17.12
C LEU A 109 -3.18 -39.09 -16.07
N GLY A 110 -1.94 -38.68 -15.83
CA GLY A 110 -1.06 -39.26 -14.82
C GLY A 110 -1.30 -38.71 -13.41
N ASP A 111 -0.29 -38.86 -12.55
CA ASP A 111 -0.30 -38.36 -11.18
C ASP A 111 -0.07 -36.85 -11.16
N VAL A 112 -0.98 -36.11 -10.52
CA VAL A 112 -0.94 -34.65 -10.44
C VAL A 112 -1.20 -34.21 -9.01
N GLU A 113 -0.23 -33.57 -8.40
CA GLU A 113 -0.35 -32.98 -7.06
C GLU A 113 -0.66 -31.47 -7.19
N PHE A 114 -1.82 -31.05 -6.67
CA PHE A 114 -2.19 -29.65 -6.57
C PHE A 114 -1.82 -29.11 -5.18
N ILE A 115 -0.74 -28.34 -5.11
CA ILE A 115 -0.25 -27.74 -3.86
C ILE A 115 -0.80 -26.31 -3.72
N PHE A 116 -1.60 -26.07 -2.68
CA PHE A 116 -2.12 -24.75 -2.32
C PHE A 116 -1.40 -24.18 -1.11
N SER A 117 -1.07 -22.90 -1.16
CA SER A 117 -0.58 -22.14 -0.01
C SER A 117 -1.71 -21.38 0.68
N VAL A 118 -1.54 -21.09 1.98
CA VAL A 118 -2.50 -20.34 2.80
C VAL A 118 -1.81 -19.18 3.54
N PRO A 119 -2.53 -18.09 3.88
CA PRO A 119 -1.96 -17.02 4.67
C PRO A 119 -1.43 -17.52 6.02
N THR A 120 -0.32 -16.95 6.50
CA THR A 120 0.25 -17.27 7.83
C THR A 120 -0.72 -16.93 8.98
N THR A 121 -1.71 -16.07 8.72
CA THR A 121 -2.74 -15.65 9.69
C THR A 121 -3.88 -16.65 9.86
N TRP A 122 -3.97 -17.69 9.02
CA TRP A 122 -5.02 -18.72 9.10
C TRP A 122 -4.72 -19.73 10.21
N THR A 123 -4.88 -19.30 11.46
CA THR A 123 -4.57 -20.10 12.66
C THR A 123 -5.79 -20.75 13.30
N ARG A 124 -7.00 -20.47 12.80
CA ARG A 124 -8.26 -20.94 13.39
C ARG A 124 -8.65 -22.33 12.90
N GLN A 125 -9.21 -23.12 13.81
CA GLN A 125 -9.74 -24.45 13.52
C GLN A 125 -10.93 -24.37 12.55
N GLY A 126 -10.99 -25.25 11.55
CA GLY A 126 -12.09 -25.32 10.59
C GLY A 126 -11.88 -24.51 9.30
N LEU A 127 -11.02 -23.49 9.32
CA LEU A 127 -10.79 -22.64 8.14
C LEU A 127 -10.07 -23.39 7.01
N ILE A 128 -9.08 -24.21 7.37
CA ILE A 128 -8.34 -25.05 6.43
C ILE A 128 -9.22 -26.18 5.89
N GLU A 129 -10.08 -26.74 6.73
CA GLU A 129 -11.06 -27.76 6.35
C GLU A 129 -12.10 -27.20 5.37
N ASP A 130 -12.63 -26.01 5.64
CA ASP A 130 -13.53 -25.30 4.74
C ASP A 130 -12.86 -25.01 3.40
N TYR A 131 -11.62 -24.49 3.42
CA TYR A 131 -10.88 -24.21 2.20
C TYR A 131 -10.59 -25.48 1.39
N ARG A 132 -10.21 -26.58 2.06
CA ARG A 132 -10.00 -27.90 1.44
C ARG A 132 -11.27 -28.40 0.76
N ALA A 133 -12.41 -28.31 1.45
CA ALA A 133 -13.70 -28.73 0.91
C ALA A 133 -14.07 -27.91 -0.34
N ILE A 134 -13.83 -26.60 -0.34
CA ILE A 134 -14.05 -25.73 -1.51
C ILE A 134 -13.16 -26.14 -2.68
N ILE A 135 -11.86 -26.35 -2.44
CA ILE A 135 -10.90 -26.75 -3.48
C ILE A 135 -11.34 -28.06 -4.15
N GLN A 136 -11.72 -29.06 -3.35
CA GLN A 136 -12.21 -30.34 -3.87
C GLN A 136 -13.52 -30.17 -4.65
N GLN A 137 -14.48 -29.40 -4.14
CA GLN A 137 -15.74 -29.12 -4.83
C GLN A 137 -15.57 -28.30 -6.13
N ALA A 138 -14.46 -27.56 -6.26
CA ALA A 138 -14.11 -26.83 -7.47
C ALA A 138 -13.61 -27.77 -8.60
N GLY A 139 -13.24 -29.00 -8.27
CA GLY A 139 -12.77 -30.03 -9.20
C GLY A 139 -11.29 -30.36 -9.08
N PHE A 140 -10.52 -29.66 -8.22
CA PHE A 140 -9.13 -30.04 -7.99
C PHE A 140 -9.07 -31.43 -7.36
N GLY A 141 -8.21 -32.30 -7.90
CA GLY A 141 -8.15 -33.71 -7.50
C GLY A 141 -9.08 -34.64 -8.27
N SER A 142 -9.91 -34.16 -9.20
CA SER A 142 -10.91 -34.99 -9.89
C SER A 142 -10.62 -35.27 -11.37
N GLY A 143 -9.48 -34.82 -11.91
CA GLY A 143 -9.14 -34.95 -13.34
C GLY A 143 -8.58 -36.31 -13.75
N GLY A 144 -7.99 -37.06 -12.80
CA GLY A 144 -7.41 -38.39 -12.99
C GLY A 144 -7.36 -39.15 -11.66
N THR A 145 -7.17 -40.47 -11.71
CA THR A 145 -7.17 -41.33 -10.50
C THR A 145 -5.99 -41.07 -9.56
N GLY A 146 -4.92 -40.47 -10.06
CA GLY A 146 -3.74 -40.06 -9.30
C GLY A 146 -3.70 -38.56 -8.98
N HIS A 147 -4.82 -37.85 -9.14
CA HIS A 147 -4.85 -36.42 -8.81
C HIS A 147 -5.13 -36.24 -7.33
N GLU A 148 -4.33 -35.42 -6.67
CA GLU A 148 -4.48 -35.13 -5.24
C GLU A 148 -4.36 -33.65 -4.92
N VAL A 149 -4.92 -33.26 -3.78
CA VAL A 149 -4.90 -31.87 -3.29
C VAL A 149 -4.17 -31.83 -1.96
N VAL A 150 -3.14 -31.00 -1.90
CA VAL A 150 -2.36 -30.75 -0.70
C VAL A 150 -2.46 -29.28 -0.36
N ILE A 151 -2.97 -28.97 0.84
CA ILE A 151 -2.79 -27.64 1.43
C ILE A 151 -1.45 -27.71 2.15
N GLY A 152 -0.42 -27.17 1.50
CA GLY A 152 0.97 -27.31 1.90
C GLY A 152 1.44 -26.14 2.77
N LEU A 153 2.53 -25.53 2.32
CA LEU A 153 3.20 -24.42 2.99
C LEU A 153 2.32 -23.16 3.08
N THR A 154 2.54 -22.34 4.09
CA THR A 154 2.01 -20.97 4.10
C THR A 154 2.58 -20.15 2.94
N GLU A 155 1.92 -19.05 2.56
CA GLU A 155 2.39 -18.13 1.50
C GLU A 155 3.84 -17.65 1.78
N ALA A 156 4.16 -17.34 3.04
CA ALA A 156 5.51 -16.95 3.46
C ALA A 156 6.54 -18.08 3.30
N GLU A 157 6.20 -19.32 3.68
CA GLU A 157 7.07 -20.48 3.52
C GLU A 157 7.27 -20.84 2.04
N ALA A 158 6.21 -20.76 1.23
CA ALA A 158 6.30 -20.97 -0.22
C ALA A 158 7.23 -19.94 -0.88
N ALA A 159 7.15 -18.66 -0.47
CA ALA A 159 8.06 -17.62 -0.90
C ALA A 159 9.52 -17.89 -0.48
N ALA A 160 9.73 -18.40 0.74
CA ALA A 160 11.05 -18.82 1.21
C ALA A 160 11.63 -19.96 0.36
N VAL A 161 10.84 -21.00 0.08
CA VAL A 161 11.27 -22.14 -0.75
C VAL A 161 11.56 -21.71 -2.18
N TYR A 162 10.73 -20.87 -2.77
CA TYR A 162 10.96 -20.31 -4.11
C TYR A 162 12.29 -19.55 -4.16
N THR A 163 12.54 -18.69 -3.17
CA THR A 163 13.78 -17.91 -3.07
C THR A 163 15.00 -18.82 -2.87
N ALA A 164 14.88 -19.83 -2.01
CA ALA A 164 15.95 -20.78 -1.74
C ALA A 164 16.34 -21.62 -2.98
N LYS A 165 15.34 -21.99 -3.80
CA LYS A 165 15.55 -22.79 -5.02
C LYS A 165 15.94 -21.95 -6.25
N GLY A 166 15.73 -20.64 -6.21
CA GLY A 166 15.97 -19.73 -7.35
C GLY A 166 17.44 -19.56 -7.75
N GLY A 167 18.39 -20.03 -6.94
CA GLY A 167 19.82 -20.08 -7.28
C GLY A 167 20.55 -18.74 -7.33
N VAL A 168 19.87 -17.62 -7.05
CA VAL A 168 20.49 -16.28 -7.02
C VAL A 168 21.47 -16.14 -5.85
N ASN A 169 21.20 -16.84 -4.74
CA ASN A 169 22.06 -16.86 -3.56
C ASN A 169 22.33 -18.31 -3.12
N SER A 170 23.52 -18.58 -2.61
CA SER A 170 23.84 -19.84 -1.94
C SER A 170 23.42 -19.77 -0.48
N PHE A 171 22.39 -20.53 -0.11
CA PHE A 171 21.94 -20.64 1.28
C PHE A 171 22.75 -21.72 2.02
N SER A 172 23.17 -21.41 3.24
CA SER A 172 23.91 -22.31 4.11
C SER A 172 23.06 -22.76 5.30
N LYS A 173 23.33 -23.97 5.80
CA LYS A 173 22.69 -24.44 7.04
C LYS A 173 23.02 -23.47 8.18
N GLY A 174 21.99 -22.95 8.84
CA GLY A 174 22.12 -21.94 9.90
C GLY A 174 21.65 -20.55 9.46
N ASP A 175 21.49 -20.31 8.15
CA ASP A 175 20.94 -19.05 7.66
C ASP A 175 19.51 -18.82 8.14
N THR A 176 19.21 -17.56 8.45
CA THR A 176 17.88 -17.14 8.88
C THR A 176 17.28 -16.22 7.82
N LEU A 177 16.10 -16.60 7.32
CA LEU A 177 15.35 -15.82 6.35
C LEU A 177 14.19 -15.12 7.05
N LEU A 178 14.09 -13.81 6.88
CA LEU A 178 12.91 -13.03 7.25
C LEU A 178 12.05 -12.83 5.99
N ILE A 179 10.81 -13.33 6.03
CA ILE A 179 9.86 -13.16 4.93
C ILE A 179 8.88 -12.05 5.28
N CYS A 180 8.81 -11.02 4.44
CA CYS A 180 7.79 -9.98 4.50
C CYS A 180 6.89 -10.12 3.28
N ASP A 181 5.74 -10.77 3.48
CA ASP A 181 4.74 -10.92 2.43
C ASP A 181 3.74 -9.76 2.48
N ALA A 182 3.93 -8.75 1.62
CA ALA A 182 3.06 -7.59 1.47
C ALA A 182 1.98 -7.80 0.39
N GLY A 183 1.34 -8.98 0.44
CA GLY A 183 0.22 -9.37 -0.40
C GLY A 183 -1.14 -8.86 0.11
N GLY A 184 -2.21 -9.13 -0.66
CA GLY A 184 -3.56 -8.65 -0.34
C GLY A 184 -4.27 -9.35 0.83
N GLY A 185 -3.62 -10.33 1.47
CA GLY A 185 -4.16 -11.08 2.62
C GLY A 185 -3.69 -10.56 3.98
N ILE A 186 -2.59 -9.80 4.02
CA ILE A 186 -2.19 -9.05 5.20
C ILE A 186 -2.73 -7.63 5.08
N ASP A 187 -2.93 -6.93 6.20
CA ASP A 187 -3.46 -5.57 6.21
C ASP A 187 -2.44 -4.53 5.69
N VAL A 188 -1.60 -4.89 4.73
CA VAL A 188 -0.60 -4.05 4.08
C VAL A 188 -0.33 -4.59 2.69
N GLY A 189 -0.45 -3.77 1.64
CA GLY A 189 -0.25 -4.31 0.29
C GLY A 189 -0.83 -3.47 -0.83
N SER A 190 -0.66 -3.98 -2.05
CA SER A 190 -1.22 -3.34 -3.26
C SER A 190 -2.75 -3.25 -3.18
N THR A 191 -3.40 -4.25 -2.59
CA THR A 191 -4.85 -4.25 -2.36
C THR A 191 -5.28 -3.11 -1.44
N LYS A 192 -4.50 -2.81 -0.39
CA LYS A 192 -4.79 -1.72 0.54
C LYS A 192 -4.62 -0.34 -0.09
N ILE A 193 -3.80 -0.22 -1.12
CA ILE A 193 -3.74 1.00 -1.96
C ILE A 193 -5.05 1.17 -2.72
N ASP A 194 -5.61 0.08 -3.25
CA ASP A 194 -6.91 0.11 -3.93
C ASP A 194 -8.04 0.48 -2.96
N GLU A 195 -8.06 -0.09 -1.75
CA GLU A 195 -9.04 0.22 -0.71
C GLU A 195 -8.97 1.70 -0.27
N GLN A 196 -7.78 2.23 0.06
CA GLN A 196 -7.64 3.64 0.47
C GLN A 196 -7.98 4.62 -0.67
N PHE A 197 -7.72 4.22 -1.93
CA PHE A 197 -8.16 5.01 -3.07
C PHE A 197 -9.70 5.00 -3.18
N GLU A 198 -10.34 3.83 -3.02
CA GLU A 198 -11.80 3.71 -3.00
C GLU A 198 -12.43 4.53 -1.88
N GLU A 199 -11.86 4.52 -0.68
CA GLU A 199 -12.29 5.34 0.45
C GLU A 199 -12.20 6.84 0.12
N SER A 200 -11.07 7.29 -0.45
CA SER A 200 -10.89 8.69 -0.85
C SER A 200 -11.86 9.13 -1.95
N ALA A 201 -12.17 8.23 -2.89
CA ALA A 201 -13.17 8.48 -3.93
C ALA A 201 -14.58 8.54 -3.33
N THR A 202 -14.93 7.60 -2.44
CA THR A 202 -16.21 7.55 -1.73
C THR A 202 -16.46 8.84 -0.95
N GLN A 203 -15.49 9.31 -0.17
CA GLN A 203 -15.60 10.56 0.59
C GLN A 203 -15.89 11.78 -0.29
N ARG A 204 -15.37 11.82 -1.52
CA ARG A 204 -15.66 12.89 -2.49
C ARG A 204 -17.02 12.73 -3.16
N LEU A 205 -17.41 11.51 -3.50
CA LEU A 205 -18.72 11.23 -4.10
C LEU A 205 -19.87 11.53 -3.14
N GLU A 206 -19.73 11.22 -1.85
CA GLU A 206 -20.76 11.49 -0.83
C GLU A 206 -21.09 12.99 -0.69
N GLN A 207 -20.13 13.88 -0.99
CA GLN A 207 -20.36 15.33 -0.95
C GLN A 207 -21.31 15.80 -2.06
N ILE A 208 -21.43 15.05 -3.16
CA ILE A 208 -22.25 15.43 -4.32
C ILE A 208 -23.45 14.49 -4.55
N ARG A 209 -23.54 13.39 -3.79
CA ARG A 209 -24.53 12.33 -3.96
C ARG A 209 -25.99 12.80 -3.95
N ARG A 210 -26.29 13.87 -3.21
CA ARG A 210 -27.66 14.44 -3.15
C ARG A 210 -28.10 15.11 -4.45
N ASN A 211 -27.15 15.61 -5.24
CA ASN A 211 -27.43 16.50 -6.38
C ASN A 211 -26.98 15.92 -7.73
N VAL A 212 -26.18 14.84 -7.71
CA VAL A 212 -25.55 14.28 -8.90
C VAL A 212 -25.79 12.78 -8.93
N SER A 213 -26.27 12.28 -10.06
CA SER A 213 -26.43 10.85 -10.30
C SER A 213 -25.11 10.24 -10.76
N PHE A 214 -24.78 9.08 -10.19
CA PHE A 214 -23.66 8.20 -10.57
C PHE A 214 -23.93 6.81 -10.01
N ASP A 215 -23.13 5.82 -10.42
CA ASP A 215 -23.34 4.43 -10.00
C ASP A 215 -23.14 4.26 -8.49
N ASN A 216 -23.98 3.45 -7.85
CA ASN A 216 -23.86 3.18 -6.41
C ASN A 216 -22.50 2.56 -6.04
N ASP A 217 -21.86 1.83 -6.97
CA ASP A 217 -20.55 1.20 -6.82
C ASP A 217 -19.44 1.94 -7.60
N ALA A 218 -19.66 3.22 -7.93
CA ALA A 218 -18.73 4.04 -8.72
C ALA A 218 -17.30 4.04 -8.14
N ALA A 219 -17.14 4.28 -6.83
CA ALA A 219 -15.82 4.29 -6.18
C ALA A 219 -15.08 2.95 -6.34
N SER A 220 -15.78 1.83 -6.16
CA SER A 220 -15.20 0.50 -6.34
C SER A 220 -14.80 0.23 -7.79
N LYS A 221 -15.66 0.60 -8.75
CA LYS A 221 -15.35 0.52 -10.19
C LYS A 221 -14.13 1.39 -10.56
N MET A 222 -13.96 2.56 -9.91
CA MET A 222 -12.83 3.47 -10.14
C MET A 222 -11.46 2.88 -9.74
N THR A 223 -11.42 1.86 -8.87
CA THR A 223 -10.16 1.15 -8.54
C THR A 223 -9.59 0.34 -9.71
N ARG A 224 -10.31 0.22 -10.83
CA ARG A 224 -9.91 -0.60 -11.98
C ARG A 224 -9.38 0.25 -13.13
N GLY A 225 -8.93 -0.42 -14.19
CA GLY A 225 -8.52 0.22 -15.44
C GLY A 225 -7.42 1.26 -15.21
N LYS A 226 -7.71 2.51 -15.56
CA LYS A 226 -6.74 3.60 -15.56
C LYS A 226 -6.09 3.84 -14.19
N PHE A 227 -6.78 3.58 -13.07
CA PHE A 227 -6.14 3.69 -11.77
C PHE A 227 -5.01 2.67 -11.58
N GLN A 228 -5.18 1.44 -12.07
CA GLN A 228 -4.14 0.42 -11.99
C GLN A 228 -2.90 0.79 -12.80
N GLU A 229 -3.06 1.52 -13.91
CA GLU A 229 -1.94 2.06 -14.69
C GLU A 229 -1.12 3.04 -13.85
N TYR A 230 -1.77 4.08 -13.29
CA TYR A 230 -1.08 5.05 -12.43
C TYR A 230 -0.50 4.41 -11.18
N LYS A 231 -1.22 3.50 -10.53
CA LYS A 231 -0.74 2.79 -9.34
C LYS A 231 0.51 1.96 -9.64
N CYS A 232 0.49 1.17 -10.72
CA CYS A 232 1.62 0.31 -11.07
C CYS A 232 2.81 1.10 -11.61
N ALA A 233 2.56 2.22 -12.29
CA ALA A 233 3.61 3.08 -12.84
C ALA A 233 4.18 4.06 -11.82
N PHE A 234 3.43 4.35 -10.74
CA PHE A 234 3.84 5.30 -9.71
C PHE A 234 5.29 5.06 -9.31
N GLY A 235 6.14 6.08 -9.41
CA GLY A 235 7.58 5.96 -9.22
C GLY A 235 8.27 7.31 -9.01
N PRO A 236 9.59 7.30 -8.72
CA PRO A 236 10.40 8.52 -8.71
C PRO A 236 10.50 9.17 -10.10
N ASP A 237 10.40 8.38 -11.17
CA ASP A 237 10.58 8.82 -12.55
C ASP A 237 9.28 9.31 -13.24
N GLU A 238 8.14 9.27 -12.55
CA GLU A 238 6.86 9.72 -13.11
C GLU A 238 6.58 11.20 -12.82
N ASP A 239 6.37 11.96 -13.89
CA ASP A 239 6.11 13.41 -13.87
C ASP A 239 4.66 13.76 -14.18
N PHE A 240 3.71 13.20 -13.41
CA PHE A 240 2.34 13.70 -13.41
C PHE A 240 2.08 14.51 -12.14
N ARG A 241 1.54 15.74 -12.28
CA ARG A 241 1.07 16.53 -11.13
C ARG A 241 -0.29 16.04 -10.63
N THR A 242 -1.15 15.66 -11.57
CA THR A 242 -2.51 15.16 -11.33
C THR A 242 -2.83 14.02 -12.29
N PHE A 243 -3.78 13.20 -11.90
CA PHE A 243 -4.40 12.20 -12.75
C PHE A 243 -5.92 12.21 -12.58
N SER A 244 -6.64 11.81 -13.63
CA SER A 244 -8.10 11.82 -13.63
C SER A 244 -8.67 10.42 -13.90
N ILE A 245 -9.63 10.00 -13.07
CA ILE A 245 -10.36 8.74 -13.22
C ILE A 245 -11.82 9.05 -13.54
N ARG A 246 -12.39 8.40 -14.55
CA ARG A 246 -13.81 8.55 -14.91
C ARG A 246 -14.68 8.06 -13.75
N VAL A 247 -15.72 8.81 -13.42
CA VAL A 247 -16.72 8.38 -12.44
C VAL A 247 -17.83 7.64 -13.19
N PRO A 248 -18.04 6.33 -12.93
CA PRO A 248 -19.11 5.56 -13.57
C PRO A 248 -20.50 6.13 -13.28
N GLY A 249 -21.36 6.17 -14.30
CA GLY A 249 -22.71 6.74 -14.22
C GLY A 249 -22.78 8.28 -14.15
N MET A 250 -21.65 9.00 -14.09
CA MET A 250 -21.64 10.45 -14.01
C MET A 250 -21.72 11.10 -15.40
N SER A 251 -22.50 12.19 -15.52
CA SER A 251 -22.57 13.01 -16.74
C SER A 251 -21.18 13.55 -17.13
N PRO A 252 -20.76 13.43 -18.41
CA PRO A 252 -19.52 14.01 -18.92
C PRO A 252 -19.45 15.55 -18.84
N GLU A 253 -20.58 16.21 -18.66
CA GLU A 253 -20.69 17.67 -18.56
C GLU A 253 -20.47 18.16 -17.12
N TYR A 254 -20.65 17.29 -16.12
CA TYR A 254 -20.50 17.66 -14.72
C TYR A 254 -19.06 18.06 -14.39
N SER A 255 -18.90 19.24 -13.79
CA SER A 255 -17.63 19.75 -13.27
C SER A 255 -17.87 20.50 -11.97
N ASN A 256 -16.98 20.31 -11.01
CA ASN A 256 -16.94 21.01 -9.75
C ASN A 256 -15.47 21.05 -9.31
N GLU A 257 -14.76 22.10 -9.71
CA GLU A 257 -13.32 22.22 -9.48
C GLU A 257 -12.97 22.25 -7.99
N ALA A 258 -13.81 22.86 -7.16
CA ALA A 258 -13.60 22.93 -5.70
C ALA A 258 -13.58 21.54 -5.04
N LEU A 259 -14.33 20.58 -5.58
CA LEU A 259 -14.37 19.19 -5.11
C LEU A 259 -13.51 18.24 -5.96
N GLY A 260 -12.78 18.76 -6.94
CA GLY A 260 -11.89 17.98 -7.80
C GLY A 260 -12.62 17.18 -8.88
N PHE A 261 -13.77 17.63 -9.36
CA PHE A 261 -14.48 17.01 -10.50
C PHE A 261 -14.31 17.85 -11.76
N MET A 262 -13.93 17.21 -12.87
CA MET A 262 -13.84 17.84 -14.19
C MET A 262 -14.36 16.90 -15.27
N LYS A 263 -15.39 17.33 -16.01
CA LYS A 263 -15.96 16.62 -17.17
C LYS A 263 -16.29 15.15 -16.89
N GLY A 264 -17.04 14.89 -15.82
CA GLY A 264 -17.43 13.54 -15.39
C GLY A 264 -16.27 12.68 -14.85
N LYS A 265 -15.13 13.29 -14.53
CA LYS A 265 -13.95 12.62 -13.95
C LYS A 265 -13.63 13.22 -12.60
N MET A 266 -13.14 12.38 -11.69
CA MET A 266 -12.53 12.82 -10.45
C MET A 266 -11.02 12.99 -10.66
N VAL A 267 -10.49 14.13 -10.26
CA VAL A 267 -9.10 14.52 -10.38
C VAL A 267 -8.42 14.31 -9.02
N PHE A 268 -7.30 13.61 -9.06
CA PHE A 268 -6.45 13.32 -7.92
C PHE A 268 -5.06 13.92 -8.18
N THR A 269 -4.42 14.36 -7.12
CA THR A 269 -3.04 14.86 -7.15
C THR A 269 -2.06 13.72 -6.94
N ARG A 270 -0.83 13.91 -7.43
CA ARG A 270 0.28 13.00 -7.14
C ARG A 270 0.52 12.85 -5.64
N THR A 271 0.33 13.94 -4.88
CA THR A 271 0.51 13.95 -3.42
C THR A 271 -0.51 13.06 -2.71
N GLU A 272 -1.75 13.00 -3.18
CA GLU A 272 -2.76 12.08 -2.62
C GLU A 272 -2.37 10.62 -2.85
N LEU A 273 -1.94 10.26 -4.06
CA LEU A 273 -1.45 8.90 -4.32
C LEU A 273 -0.20 8.60 -3.49
N HIS A 274 0.72 9.56 -3.37
CA HIS A 274 1.92 9.43 -2.54
C HIS A 274 1.58 9.11 -1.08
N ARG A 275 0.60 9.81 -0.48
CA ARG A 275 0.17 9.55 0.90
C ARG A 275 -0.40 8.15 1.10
N ILE A 276 -1.15 7.65 0.11
CA ILE A 276 -1.69 6.28 0.13
C ILE A 276 -0.52 5.28 0.12
N PHE A 277 0.49 5.49 -0.73
CA PHE A 277 1.68 4.64 -0.75
C PHE A 277 2.49 4.74 0.55
N ASP A 278 2.73 5.96 1.06
CA ASP A 278 3.48 6.18 2.31
C ASP A 278 2.81 5.51 3.50
N SER A 279 1.47 5.51 3.55
CA SER A 279 0.73 4.83 4.61
C SER A 279 1.02 3.33 4.59
N GLN A 280 1.02 2.69 3.40
CA GLN A 280 1.35 1.26 3.28
C GLN A 280 2.80 0.99 3.63
N VAL A 281 3.72 1.81 3.12
CA VAL A 281 5.15 1.72 3.41
C VAL A 281 5.42 1.81 4.92
N GLY A 282 4.80 2.78 5.60
CA GLY A 282 4.89 2.92 7.06
C GLY A 282 4.44 1.67 7.80
N ARG A 283 3.34 1.04 7.35
CA ARG A 283 2.85 -0.21 7.96
C ARG A 283 3.79 -1.39 7.70
N ILE A 284 4.42 -1.48 6.52
CA ILE A 284 5.46 -2.48 6.23
C ILE A 284 6.60 -2.34 7.24
N PHE A 285 7.07 -1.10 7.49
CA PHE A 285 8.12 -0.86 8.49
C PHE A 285 7.71 -1.31 9.88
N MET A 286 6.52 -0.93 10.35
CA MET A 286 6.04 -1.37 11.66
C MET A 286 5.97 -2.89 11.80
N LEU A 287 5.52 -3.60 10.75
CA LEU A 287 5.47 -5.06 10.76
C LEU A 287 6.86 -5.67 10.83
N ILE A 288 7.81 -5.13 10.05
CA ILE A 288 9.19 -5.59 10.06
C ILE A 288 9.84 -5.33 11.42
N ASP A 289 9.73 -4.12 11.95
CA ASP A 289 10.27 -3.77 13.28
C ASP A 289 9.73 -4.70 14.37
N ARG A 290 8.43 -4.98 14.36
CA ARG A 290 7.83 -5.93 15.31
C ARG A 290 8.38 -7.35 15.18
N GLN A 291 8.62 -7.84 13.96
CA GLN A 291 9.23 -9.15 13.75
C GLN A 291 10.70 -9.18 14.18
N LEU A 292 11.42 -8.09 13.95
CA LEU A 292 12.81 -7.95 14.36
C LEU A 292 12.94 -7.96 15.89
N GLU A 293 12.09 -7.21 16.60
CA GLU A 293 12.03 -7.22 18.06
C GLU A 293 11.74 -8.62 18.61
N LEU A 294 10.80 -9.37 18.00
CA LEU A 294 10.50 -10.74 18.38
C LEU A 294 11.71 -11.67 18.22
N ILE A 295 12.48 -11.52 17.14
CA ILE A 295 13.69 -12.31 16.89
C ILE A 295 14.75 -11.99 17.94
N VAL A 296 15.03 -10.70 18.18
CA VAL A 296 16.00 -10.27 19.21
C VAL A 296 15.65 -10.83 20.58
N ASN A 297 14.36 -10.80 20.94
CA ASN A 297 13.88 -11.24 22.25
C ASN A 297 13.84 -12.78 22.38
N LYS A 298 13.36 -13.50 21.36
CA LYS A 298 13.18 -14.97 21.43
C LYS A 298 14.44 -15.75 21.06
N MET A 299 15.32 -15.17 20.25
CA MET A 299 16.53 -15.82 19.75
C MET A 299 17.72 -14.87 19.89
N PRO A 300 18.16 -14.57 21.13
CA PRO A 300 19.26 -13.65 21.37
C PRO A 300 20.55 -14.14 20.68
N GLY A 301 21.22 -13.24 19.96
CA GLY A 301 22.44 -13.55 19.21
C GLY A 301 22.21 -14.17 17.83
N LYS A 302 20.97 -14.49 17.43
CA LYS A 302 20.68 -14.97 16.08
C LYS A 302 20.61 -13.80 15.11
N GLN A 303 21.39 -13.89 14.04
CA GLN A 303 21.42 -12.90 12.97
C GLN A 303 20.47 -13.28 11.83
N ILE A 304 19.86 -12.27 11.21
CA ILE A 304 19.04 -12.47 10.01
C ILE A 304 19.97 -12.37 8.80
N SER A 305 20.13 -13.48 8.09
CA SER A 305 20.98 -13.55 6.91
C SER A 305 20.35 -12.88 5.69
N TYR A 306 19.02 -13.03 5.52
CA TYR A 306 18.33 -12.55 4.32
C TYR A 306 16.94 -12.00 4.64
N LEU A 307 16.54 -10.97 3.89
CA LEU A 307 15.16 -10.49 3.81
C LEU A 307 14.58 -10.83 2.44
N VAL A 308 13.39 -11.42 2.44
CA VAL A 308 12.60 -11.68 1.24
C VAL A 308 11.36 -10.81 1.29
N LEU A 309 11.21 -9.93 0.31
CA LEU A 309 9.99 -9.16 0.09
C LEU A 309 9.14 -9.90 -0.95
N SER A 310 7.93 -10.30 -0.57
CA SER A 310 6.96 -10.99 -1.42
C SER A 310 5.69 -10.15 -1.57
N GLY A 311 4.84 -10.49 -2.54
CA GLY A 311 3.57 -9.83 -2.80
C GLY A 311 3.64 -8.73 -3.87
N GLY A 312 2.46 -8.25 -4.30
CA GLY A 312 2.34 -7.33 -5.45
C GLY A 312 3.01 -5.98 -5.27
N LEU A 313 3.29 -5.59 -4.02
CA LEU A 313 4.04 -4.38 -3.69
C LEU A 313 5.56 -4.59 -3.78
N GLY A 314 6.10 -5.81 -3.64
CA GLY A 314 7.54 -6.07 -3.68
C GLY A 314 8.24 -5.68 -4.98
N SER A 315 7.48 -5.45 -6.07
CA SER A 315 7.98 -4.96 -7.36
C SER A 315 7.79 -3.45 -7.60
N SER A 316 7.18 -2.72 -6.65
CA SER A 316 6.93 -1.28 -6.78
C SER A 316 8.23 -0.47 -6.61
N PRO A 317 8.48 0.56 -7.43
CA PRO A 317 9.65 1.43 -7.28
C PRO A 317 9.76 2.09 -5.89
N GLN A 318 8.63 2.42 -5.24
CA GLN A 318 8.59 2.98 -3.89
C GLN A 318 9.18 2.01 -2.86
N LEU A 319 8.99 0.71 -3.07
CA LEU A 319 9.56 -0.32 -2.21
C LEU A 319 11.06 -0.52 -2.39
N ALA A 320 11.70 0.07 -3.39
CA ALA A 320 13.16 0.14 -3.43
C ALA A 320 13.72 1.00 -2.28
N VAL A 321 13.03 2.08 -1.93
CA VAL A 321 13.37 2.91 -0.75
C VAL A 321 13.15 2.11 0.53
N VAL A 322 12.03 1.38 0.61
CA VAL A 322 11.74 0.48 1.74
C VAL A 322 12.81 -0.59 1.87
N LYS A 323 13.19 -1.24 0.78
CA LYS A 323 14.26 -2.24 0.75
C LYS A 323 15.57 -1.66 1.30
N GLY A 324 15.96 -0.46 0.88
CA GLY A 324 17.17 0.21 1.37
C GLY A 324 17.10 0.54 2.87
N ILE A 325 15.97 1.05 3.35
CA ILE A 325 15.79 1.38 4.77
C ILE A 325 15.70 0.12 5.63
N VAL A 326 15.02 -0.94 5.18
CA VAL A 326 14.97 -2.21 5.90
C VAL A 326 16.35 -2.85 5.93
N MET A 327 17.11 -2.82 4.84
CA MET A 327 18.50 -3.30 4.83
C MET A 327 19.36 -2.55 5.86
N ASP A 328 19.28 -1.22 5.89
CA ASP A 328 19.97 -0.38 6.89
C ASP A 328 19.54 -0.76 8.32
N ARG A 329 18.23 -0.93 8.56
CA ARG A 329 17.69 -1.30 9.87
C ARG A 329 18.10 -2.71 10.31
N MET A 330 18.07 -3.68 9.41
CA MET A 330 18.55 -5.04 9.67
C MET A 330 20.02 -5.05 10.00
N GLN A 331 20.84 -4.27 9.29
CA GLN A 331 22.27 -4.14 9.58
C GLN A 331 22.52 -3.46 10.92
N LYS A 332 21.75 -2.41 11.27
CA LYS A 332 21.80 -1.81 12.62
C LYS A 332 21.56 -2.84 13.71
N LEU A 333 20.55 -3.69 13.55
CA LEU A 333 20.19 -4.72 14.54
C LEU A 333 21.15 -5.91 14.56
N THR A 334 21.75 -6.24 13.42
CA THR A 334 22.60 -7.43 13.26
C THR A 334 24.07 -7.15 13.61
N LEU A 335 24.57 -5.97 13.23
CA LEU A 335 25.99 -5.60 13.32
C LEU A 335 26.26 -4.51 14.37
N ASN A 336 25.22 -3.97 15.02
CA ASN A 336 25.32 -2.84 15.94
C ASN A 336 26.06 -1.63 15.34
N HIS A 337 25.97 -1.47 14.01
CA HIS A 337 26.70 -0.48 13.23
C HIS A 337 25.75 0.17 12.22
N GLU A 338 25.69 1.50 12.24
CA GLU A 338 24.91 2.29 11.28
C GLU A 338 25.71 2.51 10.00
N ILE A 339 25.12 2.24 8.83
CA ILE A 339 25.81 2.45 7.54
C ILE A 339 25.71 3.92 7.10
N LEU A 340 24.59 4.57 7.41
CA LEU A 340 24.37 5.98 7.07
C LEU A 340 24.00 6.75 8.34
N LYS A 341 25.02 7.03 9.17
CA LYS A 341 24.91 7.90 10.35
C LYS A 341 24.41 9.30 10.00
N THR A 342 24.59 9.70 8.75
CA THR A 342 24.41 11.07 8.30
C THR A 342 23.51 11.13 7.07
N ARG A 343 22.49 11.97 7.11
CA ARG A 343 21.59 12.27 5.99
C ARG A 343 21.72 13.74 5.64
N CYS A 344 21.82 14.09 4.36
CA CYS A 344 21.71 15.49 3.97
C CYS A 344 20.25 15.93 4.07
N CYS A 345 19.99 17.05 4.76
CA CYS A 345 18.65 17.57 4.90
C CYS A 345 18.05 17.96 3.54
N ARG A 346 16.78 17.61 3.30
CA ARG A 346 16.12 17.83 2.00
C ARG A 346 15.49 19.21 1.86
N ALA A 347 15.29 19.91 2.97
CA ALA A 347 14.72 21.25 3.05
C ALA A 347 15.35 21.99 4.22
N SER A 348 15.28 23.32 4.21
CA SER A 348 15.62 24.14 5.36
C SER A 348 14.39 24.27 6.27
N TYR A 349 14.60 24.23 7.58
CA TYR A 349 13.57 24.41 8.60
C TYR A 349 13.94 25.59 9.49
N GLY A 350 12.96 26.44 9.74
CA GLY A 350 13.14 27.65 10.53
C GLY A 350 11.93 27.96 11.38
N MET A 351 12.08 28.95 12.26
CA MET A 351 11.02 29.46 13.11
C MET A 351 10.83 30.94 12.86
N VAL A 352 9.57 31.38 12.82
CA VAL A 352 9.27 32.81 12.79
C VAL A 352 9.40 33.37 14.21
N CYS A 353 10.27 34.36 14.38
CA CYS A 353 10.60 34.97 15.66
C CYS A 353 10.79 36.49 15.54
N MET A 354 11.06 37.12 16.68
CA MET A 354 11.53 38.50 16.75
C MET A 354 13.05 38.50 16.85
N GLU A 355 13.71 39.36 16.09
CA GLU A 355 15.16 39.53 16.15
C GLU A 355 15.49 40.91 16.72
N ALA A 356 16.54 41.01 17.55
CA ALA A 356 16.97 42.31 18.07
C ALA A 356 17.36 43.26 16.92
N TYR A 357 16.93 44.52 17.01
CA TYR A 357 17.20 45.48 15.96
C TYR A 357 18.68 45.85 15.90
N ASP A 358 19.33 45.40 14.83
CA ASP A 358 20.64 45.85 14.40
C ASP A 358 20.54 46.90 13.27
N LYS A 359 21.23 48.04 13.41
CA LYS A 359 21.19 49.17 12.46
C LYS A 359 21.81 48.85 11.09
N VAL A 360 22.76 47.93 11.02
CA VAL A 360 23.46 47.53 9.79
C VAL A 360 22.66 46.44 9.08
N LYS A 361 22.09 45.50 9.82
CA LYS A 361 21.29 44.40 9.25
C LYS A 361 19.90 44.86 8.79
N HIS A 362 19.27 45.78 9.52
CA HIS A 362 17.87 46.17 9.31
C HIS A 362 17.73 47.60 8.77
N VAL A 363 18.52 47.93 7.74
CA VAL A 363 18.44 49.25 7.09
C VAL A 363 17.05 49.43 6.47
N GLY A 364 16.40 50.56 6.78
CA GLY A 364 15.08 50.91 6.24
C GLY A 364 13.90 50.19 6.89
N VAL A 365 14.13 49.36 7.90
CA VAL A 365 13.08 48.70 8.68
C VAL A 365 12.81 49.49 9.95
N ASP A 366 11.53 49.79 10.22
CA ASP A 366 11.13 50.45 11.47
C ASP A 366 11.08 49.44 12.62
N PRO A 367 11.91 49.58 13.68
CA PRO A 367 11.91 48.64 14.78
C PRO A 367 10.68 48.80 15.68
N TRP A 368 10.12 47.67 16.08
CA TRP A 368 9.13 47.60 17.14
C TRP A 368 9.82 47.62 18.51
N ILE A 369 9.31 48.42 19.44
CA ILE A 369 9.81 48.46 20.82
C ILE A 369 9.00 47.47 21.66
N ASP A 370 9.68 46.52 22.29
CA ASP A 370 9.05 45.48 23.11
C ASP A 370 8.63 46.06 24.47
N PRO A 371 7.36 45.88 24.89
CA PRO A 371 6.85 46.49 26.12
C PRO A 371 7.35 45.82 27.40
N LEU A 372 7.99 44.65 27.32
CA LEU A 372 8.45 43.90 28.49
C LEU A 372 9.89 44.22 28.88
N ASP A 373 10.73 44.60 27.92
CA ASP A 373 12.13 44.97 28.18
C ASP A 373 12.58 46.29 27.54
N GLU A 374 11.67 47.02 26.89
CA GLU A 374 11.88 48.34 26.27
C GLU A 374 12.96 48.35 25.18
N LYS A 375 13.33 47.18 24.63
CA LYS A 375 14.33 47.05 23.56
C LYS A 375 13.69 47.04 22.18
N LYS A 376 14.49 47.40 21.17
CA LYS A 376 14.09 47.44 19.76
C LYS A 376 14.26 46.07 19.10
N TYR A 377 13.22 45.62 18.41
CA TYR A 377 13.17 44.36 17.68
C TYR A 377 12.57 44.53 16.28
N VAL A 378 12.92 43.61 15.38
CA VAL A 378 12.24 43.41 14.10
C VAL A 378 11.40 42.14 14.19
N ARG A 379 10.14 42.22 13.78
CA ARG A 379 9.19 41.10 13.83
C ARG A 379 9.21 40.29 12.53
N GLU A 380 8.58 39.12 12.56
CA GLU A 380 8.46 38.20 11.42
C GLU A 380 9.80 37.81 10.79
N GLN A 381 10.88 37.75 11.59
CA GLN A 381 12.17 37.24 11.11
C GLN A 381 12.17 35.71 11.14
N ILE A 382 12.93 35.08 10.26
CA ILE A 382 13.07 33.63 10.22
C ILE A 382 14.45 33.23 10.74
N ASP A 383 14.45 32.49 11.84
CA ASP A 383 15.65 31.83 12.34
C ASP A 383 15.74 30.42 11.75
N TRP A 384 16.66 30.22 10.79
CA TRP A 384 16.88 28.94 10.11
C TRP A 384 17.86 28.08 10.90
N PHE A 385 17.32 27.10 11.62
CA PHE A 385 18.10 26.21 12.49
C PHE A 385 18.44 24.85 11.85
N VAL A 386 17.88 24.54 10.68
CA VAL A 386 18.31 23.41 9.82
C VAL A 386 18.40 23.89 8.39
N ARG A 387 19.49 23.59 7.68
CA ARG A 387 19.68 24.00 6.28
C ARG A 387 19.61 22.83 5.32
N LYS A 388 19.02 23.05 4.15
CA LYS A 388 19.05 22.10 3.04
C LYS A 388 20.51 21.77 2.67
N GLY A 389 20.80 20.48 2.51
CA GLY A 389 22.14 19.95 2.23
C GLY A 389 22.98 19.70 3.48
N GLU A 390 22.56 20.20 4.64
CA GLU A 390 23.29 20.01 5.89
C GLU A 390 23.28 18.53 6.32
N PRO A 391 24.44 17.97 6.70
CA PRO A 391 24.52 16.61 7.24
C PRO A 391 23.85 16.55 8.63
N ILE A 392 22.79 15.76 8.75
CA ILE A 392 22.07 15.50 9.99
C ILE A 392 22.36 14.09 10.46
N HIS A 393 22.69 13.96 11.74
CA HIS A 393 22.86 12.68 12.40
C HIS A 393 21.52 12.06 12.75
N THR A 394 21.30 10.79 12.38
CA THR A 394 20.01 10.13 12.61
C THR A 394 19.76 9.72 14.06
N ASP A 395 20.82 9.68 14.87
CA ASP A 395 20.84 9.28 16.27
C ASP A 395 20.90 10.47 17.25
N GLN A 396 21.06 11.69 16.73
CA GLN A 396 21.14 12.91 17.54
C GLN A 396 19.97 13.84 17.20
N PRO A 397 19.10 14.17 18.18
CA PRO A 397 18.06 15.15 17.95
C PRO A 397 18.69 16.51 17.65
N ILE A 398 18.12 17.23 16.68
CA ILE A 398 18.47 18.64 16.48
C ILE A 398 17.74 19.43 17.55
N GLU A 399 18.49 19.90 18.52
CA GLU A 399 18.00 20.77 19.58
C GLU A 399 18.31 22.22 19.24
N HIS A 400 17.28 23.05 19.27
CA HIS A 400 17.43 24.49 19.15
C HIS A 400 16.67 25.16 20.28
N ASN A 401 17.37 26.01 21.05
CA ASN A 401 16.78 26.69 22.19
C ASN A 401 16.11 27.97 21.74
N PHE A 402 14.91 28.22 22.26
CA PHE A 402 14.15 29.43 21.99
C PHE A 402 13.75 30.08 23.30
N THR A 403 13.74 31.41 23.32
CA THR A 403 13.26 32.20 24.45
C THR A 403 11.95 32.86 24.07
N ARG A 404 10.95 32.69 24.94
CA ARG A 404 9.67 33.38 24.83
C ARG A 404 9.52 34.31 26.02
N LYS A 405 9.22 35.58 25.77
CA LYS A 405 8.84 36.52 26.82
C LYS A 405 7.38 36.30 27.19
N ILE A 406 7.08 36.29 28.49
CA ILE A 406 5.75 36.02 29.04
C ILE A 406 5.45 37.07 30.11
N GLU A 407 4.23 37.62 30.11
CA GLU A 407 3.75 38.50 31.18
C GLU A 407 3.44 37.70 32.44
N ALA A 408 3.97 38.15 33.59
CA ALA A 408 3.95 37.40 34.84
C ALA A 408 2.54 37.06 35.40
N HIS A 409 1.49 37.68 34.87
CA HIS A 409 0.12 37.60 35.38
C HIS A 409 -0.85 36.81 34.48
N LEU A 410 -0.39 36.27 33.35
CA LEU A 410 -1.23 35.47 32.45
C LEU A 410 -1.28 33.99 32.89
N PRO A 411 -2.45 33.31 32.85
CA PRO A 411 -2.56 31.88 33.08
C PRO A 411 -1.72 31.08 32.08
N ARG A 412 -1.53 29.77 32.31
CA ARG A 412 -0.91 28.84 31.35
C ARG A 412 -1.75 28.76 30.07
N GLU A 413 -1.51 29.69 29.15
CA GLU A 413 -2.13 29.72 27.83
C GLU A 413 -1.51 28.68 26.89
N THR A 414 -2.27 28.30 25.85
CA THR A 414 -1.74 27.49 24.76
C THR A 414 -0.98 28.39 23.78
N TRP A 415 0.34 28.19 23.70
CA TRP A 415 1.19 29.02 22.85
C TRP A 415 1.26 28.46 21.42
N LYS A 416 1.10 29.34 20.43
CA LYS A 416 1.33 29.01 19.03
C LYS A 416 2.76 29.43 18.63
N THR A 417 3.42 28.58 17.86
CA THR A 417 4.72 28.83 17.23
C THR A 417 4.58 28.53 15.74
N ARG A 418 5.15 29.39 14.88
CA ARG A 418 5.15 29.17 13.43
C ARG A 418 6.49 28.59 13.01
N LEU A 419 6.47 27.34 12.55
CA LEU A 419 7.59 26.71 11.86
C LEU A 419 7.41 26.91 10.36
N VAL A 420 8.52 27.20 9.68
CA VAL A 420 8.56 27.40 8.23
C VAL A 420 9.52 26.40 7.58
N THR A 421 9.22 26.04 6.35
CA THR A 421 10.00 25.09 5.53
C THR A 421 10.28 25.73 4.18
N SER A 422 11.50 25.57 3.68
CA SER A 422 11.88 26.00 2.33
C SER A 422 12.69 24.91 1.62
N THR A 423 12.34 24.63 0.37
CA THR A 423 13.11 23.72 -0.51
C THR A 423 14.13 24.48 -1.37
N ALA A 424 14.23 25.80 -1.23
CA ALA A 424 15.22 26.63 -1.91
C ALA A 424 16.65 26.25 -1.49
N ASP A 425 17.63 26.67 -2.28
CA ASP A 425 19.04 26.53 -1.89
C ASP A 425 19.31 27.27 -0.58
N SER A 426 20.17 26.71 0.27
CA SER A 426 20.49 27.29 1.58
C SER A 426 21.16 28.66 1.48
N ALA A 427 21.75 28.99 0.33
CA ALA A 427 22.31 30.30 0.01
C ALA A 427 21.26 31.40 -0.24
N TYR A 428 20.01 31.03 -0.55
CA TYR A 428 18.94 31.97 -0.95
C TYR A 428 17.74 31.96 0.01
N LEU A 429 17.95 31.57 1.26
CA LEU A 429 16.87 31.53 2.23
C LEU A 429 16.40 32.96 2.60
N PRO A 430 15.08 33.22 2.64
CA PRO A 430 14.57 34.52 3.05
C PRO A 430 14.84 34.76 4.53
N THR A 431 15.16 35.99 4.90
CA THR A 431 15.37 36.40 6.30
C THR A 431 14.08 36.84 6.99
N THR A 432 13.09 37.29 6.21
CA THR A 432 11.80 37.76 6.71
C THR A 432 10.67 36.88 6.16
N PHE A 433 9.73 36.54 7.02
CA PHE A 433 8.51 35.85 6.66
C PHE A 433 7.49 36.83 6.08
N SER A 434 7.02 36.57 4.86
CA SER A 434 5.87 37.24 4.26
C SER A 434 4.77 36.18 4.07
N PRO A 435 3.58 36.36 4.67
CA PRO A 435 2.47 35.41 4.56
C PRO A 435 1.97 35.17 3.13
#